data_AF-A0A4R4ZPY8-F1
#
_entry.id   AF-A0A4R4ZPY8-F1
#
_cell.length_a   1.000
_cell.length_b   1.000
_cell.length_c   1.000
_cell.angle_alpha   90.00
_cell.angle_beta   90.00
_cell.angle_gamma   90.00
#
_symmetry.space_group_name_H-M   'P 1'
#
loop_
_entity.id
_entity.type
_entity.pdbx_description
1 polymer ?
#
loop_
_entity_poly.entity_id
_entity_poly.type
_entity_poly.pdbx_seq_one_letter_code
_entity_poly.pdbx_strand_id
1 'polypeptide(L)'
;MIMALIFVSIQTALFLYGRSVALNAAQEGVSRLRLVQPPVYTQAVGEKVRGDIEEYANQLGGTTLQNAVVAPPTYNTPEGMVSFTVSGDTVSLVPGLKLHVERTANGPIEQFGADK
;
A
#
# COMPACT_ATOMS: atom_id res chain seq x y z
N MET A 1 -11.45 -15.02 31.15
CA MET A 1 -11.02 -15.67 29.89
C MET A 1 -11.81 -15.18 28.67
N ILE A 2 -13.15 -15.12 28.71
CA ILE A 2 -13.95 -14.68 27.56
C ILE A 2 -13.57 -13.27 27.04
N MET A 3 -13.33 -12.30 27.94
CA MET A 3 -12.89 -10.95 27.54
C MET A 3 -11.56 -10.96 26.80
N ALA A 4 -10.60 -11.78 27.24
CA ALA A 4 -9.31 -11.90 26.56
C ALA A 4 -9.50 -12.46 25.15
N LEU A 5 -10.36 -13.46 24.96
CA LEU A 5 -10.68 -14.00 23.65
C LEU A 5 -11.36 -12.96 22.75
N ILE A 6 -12.26 -12.15 23.30
CA ILE A 6 -12.90 -11.05 22.57
C ILE A 6 -11.85 -10.03 22.10
N PHE A 7 -10.97 -9.56 22.99
CA PHE A 7 -9.92 -8.61 22.61
C PHE A 7 -8.97 -9.18 21.57
N VAL A 8 -8.55 -10.45 21.71
CA VAL A 8 -7.70 -11.11 20.70
C VAL A 8 -8.41 -11.23 19.35
N SER A 9 -9.71 -11.56 19.36
CA SER A 9 -10.50 -11.68 18.13
C SER A 9 -10.65 -10.33 17.42
N ILE A 10 -10.97 -9.27 18.16
CA ILE A 10 -11.05 -7.90 17.62
C ILE A 10 -9.67 -7.46 17.13
N GLN A 11 -8.60 -7.71 17.89
CA GLN A 11 -7.24 -7.37 17.48
C GLN A 11 -6.84 -8.08 16.18
N THR A 12 -7.25 -9.34 16.01
CA THR A 12 -7.02 -10.09 14.78
C THR A 12 -7.79 -9.47 13.61
N ALA A 13 -9.06 -9.09 13.81
CA ALA A 13 -9.85 -8.42 12.79
C ALA A 13 -9.23 -7.07 12.37
N LEU A 14 -8.80 -6.25 13.34
CA LEU A 14 -8.12 -4.98 13.09
C LEU A 14 -6.81 -5.17 12.31
N PHE A 15 -6.03 -6.19 12.67
CA PHE A 15 -4.80 -6.53 11.97
C PHE A 15 -5.06 -6.91 10.50
N LEU A 16 -6.05 -7.76 10.26
CA LEU A 16 -6.44 -8.18 8.91
C LEU A 16 -7.01 -7.02 8.09
N TYR A 17 -7.78 -6.13 8.71
CA TYR A 17 -8.28 -4.92 8.06
C TYR A 17 -7.14 -3.98 7.68
N GLY A 18 -6.20 -3.70 8.59
CA GLY A 18 -5.01 -2.89 8.30
C GLY A 18 -4.18 -3.43 7.14
N ARG A 19 -3.99 -4.76 7.06
CA ARG A 19 -3.36 -5.41 5.88
C ARG A 19 -4.15 -5.19 4.60
N SER A 20 -5.48 -5.20 4.67
CA SER A 20 -6.33 -5.00 3.49
C SER A 20 -6.24 -3.55 3.00
N VAL A 21 -6.24 -2.57 3.92
CA VAL A 21 -6.01 -1.16 3.60
C VAL A 21 -4.65 -0.95 2.94
N ALA A 22 -3.57 -1.48 3.54
CA ALA A 22 -2.22 -1.35 2.98
C ALA A 22 -2.12 -1.97 1.58
N LEU A 23 -2.76 -3.13 1.36
CA LEU A 23 -2.79 -3.77 0.04
C LEU A 23 -3.59 -2.93 -0.98
N ASN A 24 -4.76 -2.41 -0.60
CA ASN A 24 -5.57 -1.57 -1.49
C ASN A 24 -4.84 -0.29 -1.87
N ALA A 25 -4.15 0.36 -0.93
CA ALA A 25 -3.32 1.54 -1.21
C ALA A 25 -2.16 1.21 -2.15
N ALA A 26 -1.48 0.06 -1.95
CA ALA A 26 -0.44 -0.39 -2.86
C ALA A 26 -0.98 -0.65 -4.28
N GLN A 27 -2.17 -1.26 -4.39
CA GLN A 27 -2.84 -1.51 -5.68
C GLN A 27 -3.23 -0.22 -6.38
N GLU A 28 -3.72 0.78 -5.65
CA GLU A 28 -4.01 2.11 -6.18
C GLU A 28 -2.75 2.77 -6.74
N GLY A 29 -1.61 2.65 -6.05
CA GLY A 29 -0.32 3.14 -6.56
C GLY A 29 0.07 2.48 -7.89
N VAL A 30 -0.02 1.15 -7.96
CA VAL A 30 0.22 0.39 -9.20
C VAL A 30 -0.73 0.86 -10.30
N SER A 31 -2.02 1.03 -10.02
CA SER A 31 -3.03 1.47 -10.98
C SER A 31 -2.68 2.85 -11.57
N ARG A 32 -2.21 3.79 -10.75
CA ARG A 32 -1.81 5.13 -11.19
C ARG A 32 -0.54 5.12 -12.04
N LEU A 33 0.51 4.42 -11.60
CA LEU A 33 1.77 4.37 -12.35
C LEU A 33 1.71 3.50 -13.60
N ARG A 34 0.81 2.51 -13.65
CA ARG A 34 0.65 1.64 -14.82
C ARG A 34 0.30 2.41 -16.09
N LEU A 35 -0.34 3.58 -15.98
CA LEU A 35 -0.69 4.44 -17.11
C LEU A 35 0.48 5.34 -17.56
N VAL A 36 1.56 5.43 -16.77
CA VAL A 36 2.71 6.28 -17.05
C VAL A 36 3.77 5.47 -17.82
N GLN A 37 3.77 5.59 -19.14
CA GLN A 37 4.74 4.91 -19.99
C GLN A 37 6.13 5.58 -19.95
N PRO A 38 7.22 4.81 -20.14
CA PRO A 38 8.50 5.39 -20.53
C PRO A 38 8.36 6.16 -21.87
N PRO A 39 9.02 7.31 -22.07
CA PRO A 39 10.01 7.98 -21.21
C PRO A 39 9.42 8.96 -20.18
N VAL A 40 8.09 9.03 -20.06
CA VAL A 40 7.39 9.99 -19.19
C VAL A 40 7.61 9.66 -17.70
N TYR A 41 7.82 8.38 -17.38
CA TYR A 41 8.21 7.98 -16.04
C TYR A 41 9.58 8.58 -15.67
N THR A 42 9.58 9.37 -14.59
CA THR A 42 10.78 9.89 -13.94
C THR A 42 10.70 9.61 -12.44
N GLN A 43 11.83 9.65 -11.73
CA GLN A 43 11.82 9.53 -10.26
C GLN A 43 10.91 10.58 -9.61
N ALA A 44 10.85 11.81 -10.16
CA ALA A 44 9.98 12.86 -9.65
C ALA A 44 8.49 12.53 -9.79
N VAL A 45 8.08 11.86 -10.88
CA VAL A 45 6.70 11.37 -11.05
C VAL A 45 6.40 10.27 -10.04
N GLY A 46 7.32 9.31 -9.88
CA GLY A 46 7.19 8.25 -8.87
C GLY A 46 7.04 8.80 -7.46
N GLU A 47 7.84 9.81 -7.09
CA GLU A 47 7.79 10.45 -5.78
C GLU A 47 6.49 11.22 -5.54
N LYS A 48 5.97 11.91 -6.57
CA LYS A 48 4.67 12.57 -6.48
C LYS A 48 3.55 11.55 -6.24
N VAL A 49 3.51 10.47 -7.02
CA VAL A 49 2.51 9.41 -6.83
C VAL A 49 2.67 8.77 -5.44
N ARG A 50 3.91 8.54 -4.98
CA ARG A 50 4.18 8.03 -3.63
C ARG A 50 3.53 8.89 -2.55
N GLY A 51 3.69 10.22 -2.62
CA GLY A 51 3.05 11.16 -1.70
C GLY A 51 1.52 11.09 -1.75
N ASP A 52 0.93 11.05 -2.94
CA ASP A 52 -0.52 10.93 -3.11
C ASP A 52 -1.08 9.61 -2.53
N ILE A 53 -0.33 8.52 -2.67
CA ILE A 53 -0.71 7.20 -2.11
C ILE A 53 -0.52 7.17 -0.60
N GLU A 54 0.48 7.86 -0.06
CA GLU A 54 0.66 7.99 1.39
C GLU A 54 -0.51 8.75 2.01
N GLU A 55 -0.95 9.84 1.39
CA GLU A 55 -2.15 10.57 1.83
C GLU A 55 -3.40 9.69 1.70
N TYR A 56 -3.56 8.98 0.58
CA TYR A 56 -4.68 8.05 0.38
C TYR A 56 -4.70 6.93 1.43
N ALA A 57 -3.55 6.33 1.75
CA ALA A 57 -3.43 5.29 2.77
C ALA A 57 -3.82 5.80 4.17
N ASN A 58 -3.41 7.03 4.51
CA ASN A 58 -3.80 7.68 5.76
C ASN A 58 -5.31 7.98 5.81
N GLN A 59 -5.91 8.44 4.71
CA GLN A 59 -7.36 8.70 4.62
C GLN A 59 -8.19 7.40 4.67
N LEU A 60 -7.80 6.38 3.90
CA LEU A 60 -8.48 5.08 3.84
C LEU A 60 -8.31 4.28 5.14
N GLY A 61 -7.12 4.35 5.75
CA GLY A 61 -6.79 3.67 6.98
C GLY A 61 -7.48 4.25 8.21
N GLY A 62 -7.75 5.56 8.20
CA GLY A 62 -8.40 6.27 9.30
C GLY A 62 -7.70 5.98 10.63
N THR A 63 -8.43 5.39 11.57
CA THR A 63 -7.86 4.99 12.87
C THR A 63 -7.24 3.60 12.88
N THR A 64 -7.43 2.78 11.83
CA THR A 64 -7.09 1.35 11.85
C THR A 64 -5.69 1.05 11.28
N LEU A 65 -5.24 1.79 10.27
CA LEU A 65 -3.85 1.78 9.78
C LEU A 65 -3.25 3.15 10.05
N GLN A 66 -2.36 3.23 11.05
CA GLN A 66 -1.73 4.44 11.54
C GLN A 66 -0.29 4.52 11.04
N ASN A 67 0.27 5.73 11.02
CA ASN A 67 1.65 5.98 10.56
C ASN A 67 1.91 5.33 9.18
N ALA A 68 0.96 5.50 8.25
CA ALA A 68 1.10 4.87 6.95
C ALA A 68 2.28 5.50 6.20
N VAL A 69 3.18 4.66 5.69
CA VAL A 69 4.36 5.06 4.92
C VAL A 69 4.36 4.29 3.61
N VAL A 70 4.70 4.97 2.53
CA VAL A 70 4.83 4.36 1.20
C VAL A 70 6.28 4.41 0.79
N ALA A 71 6.87 3.25 0.53
CA ALA A 71 8.23 3.14 0.02
C ALA A 71 8.33 3.72 -1.41
N PRO A 72 9.51 4.20 -1.84
CA PRO A 72 9.71 4.60 -3.23
C PRO A 72 9.27 3.50 -4.21
N PRO A 73 8.47 3.82 -5.24
CA PRO A 73 8.02 2.81 -6.19
C PRO A 73 9.20 2.24 -6.97
N THR A 74 9.19 0.94 -7.20
CA THR A 74 10.20 0.28 -8.02
C THR A 74 9.66 0.03 -9.41
N TYR A 75 10.57 0.16 -10.38
CA TYR A 75 10.30 -0.12 -11.79
C TYR A 75 11.24 -1.23 -12.23
N ASN A 76 10.71 -2.37 -12.66
CA ASN A 76 11.51 -3.42 -13.26
C ASN A 76 11.58 -3.25 -14.78
N THR A 77 12.75 -2.85 -15.28
CA THR A 77 13.10 -2.92 -16.70
C THR A 77 13.89 -4.22 -16.94
N PRO A 78 13.59 -5.03 -17.97
CA PRO A 78 12.74 -4.75 -19.14
C PRO A 78 11.29 -5.26 -19.02
N GLU A 79 10.92 -5.93 -17.92
CA GLU A 79 9.60 -6.57 -17.76
C GLU A 79 8.43 -5.58 -17.75
N GLY A 80 8.71 -4.29 -17.54
CA GLY A 80 7.71 -3.23 -17.53
C GLY A 80 6.78 -3.35 -16.32
N MET A 81 7.29 -3.84 -15.19
CA MET A 81 6.52 -4.00 -13.95
C MET A 81 6.75 -2.82 -13.02
N VAL A 82 5.67 -2.36 -12.39
CA VAL A 82 5.73 -1.38 -11.30
C VAL A 82 5.29 -2.03 -10.00
N SER A 83 5.95 -1.67 -8.91
CA SER A 83 5.62 -2.14 -7.56
C SER A 83 5.49 -0.99 -6.58
N PHE A 84 4.51 -1.11 -5.69
CA PHE A 84 4.35 -0.24 -4.53
C PHE A 84 4.32 -1.06 -3.26
N THR A 85 5.03 -0.59 -2.24
CA THR A 85 4.98 -1.15 -0.89
C THR A 85 4.44 -0.09 0.07
N VAL A 86 3.39 -0.46 0.80
CA VAL A 86 2.76 0.36 1.83
C VAL A 86 2.91 -0.35 3.17
N SER A 87 3.34 0.38 4.19
CA SER A 87 3.47 -0.11 5.55
C SER A 87 2.80 0.82 6.55
N GLY A 88 2.61 0.32 7.77
CA GLY A 88 2.02 1.09 8.87
C GLY A 88 1.72 0.22 10.08
N ASP A 89 1.19 0.85 11.11
CA ASP A 89 0.87 0.19 12.38
C ASP A 89 -0.64 0.04 12.53
N THR A 90 -1.08 -1.14 12.95
CA THR A 90 -2.51 -1.32 13.24
C THR A 90 -2.84 -0.86 14.64
N VAL A 91 -4.04 -0.29 14.81
CA VAL A 91 -4.52 0.09 16.15
C VAL A 91 -4.53 -1.12 17.09
N SER A 92 -4.10 -0.89 18.33
CA SER A 92 -3.99 -1.92 19.34
C SER A 92 -4.94 -1.67 20.49
N LEU A 93 -5.73 -2.69 20.84
CA LEU A 93 -6.59 -2.71 22.02
C LEU A 93 -5.92 -3.46 23.19
N VAL A 94 -4.80 -4.12 22.93
CA VAL A 94 -4.04 -4.89 23.92
C VAL A 94 -2.82 -4.06 24.35
N PRO A 95 -2.74 -3.62 25.61
CA PRO A 95 -1.61 -2.82 26.09
C PRO A 95 -0.27 -3.49 25.82
N GLY A 96 0.67 -2.74 25.23
CA GLY A 96 2.02 -3.22 24.91
C GLY A 96 2.14 -4.02 23.61
N LEU A 97 1.03 -4.40 22.96
CA LEU A 97 1.08 -5.03 21.64
C LEU A 97 1.09 -3.96 20.55
N LYS A 98 2.07 -4.02 19.65
CA LYS A 98 2.09 -3.24 18.40
C LYS A 98 2.24 -4.20 17.24
N LEU A 99 1.35 -4.11 16.26
CA LEU A 99 1.37 -4.95 15.08
C LEU A 99 1.63 -4.08 13.87
N HIS A 100 2.76 -4.34 13.22
CA HIS A 100 3.15 -3.69 11.99
C HIS A 100 2.63 -4.49 10.79
N VAL A 101 2.20 -3.80 9.75
CA VAL A 101 1.81 -4.40 8.48
C VAL A 101 2.64 -3.81 7.36
N GLU A 102 3.01 -4.67 6.41
CA GLU A 102 3.70 -4.27 5.19
C GLU A 102 3.08 -5.06 4.04
N ARG A 103 2.72 -4.37 2.97
CA ARG A 103 2.06 -4.96 1.81
C ARG A 103 2.59 -4.38 0.51
N THR A 104 2.85 -5.28 -0.43
CA THR A 104 3.32 -4.92 -1.76
C THR A 104 2.28 -5.33 -2.80
N ALA A 105 2.02 -4.44 -3.74
CA ALA A 105 1.30 -4.74 -4.98
C ALA A 105 2.24 -4.58 -6.16
N ASN A 106 2.02 -5.38 -7.20
CA ASN A 106 2.79 -5.36 -8.44
C ASN A 106 1.83 -5.36 -9.62
N GLY A 107 2.20 -4.71 -10.71
CA GLY A 107 1.44 -4.78 -11.97
C GLY A 107 2.26 -4.39 -13.18
N PRO A 108 1.89 -4.89 -14.38
CA PRO A 108 2.54 -4.50 -15.62
C PRO A 108 2.16 -3.07 -15.99
N ILE A 109 2.99 -2.38 -16.75
CA ILE A 109 2.69 -1.07 -17.35
C ILE A 109 1.95 -1.29 -18.65
N GLU A 110 0.91 -0.49 -18.88
CA GLU A 110 0.14 -0.54 -20.11
C GLU A 110 0.96 0.11 -21.23
N GLN A 111 1.50 -0.72 -22.12
CA GLN A 111 2.19 -0.29 -23.33
C GLN A 111 1.18 -0.25 -24.47
N PHE A 112 0.78 0.96 -24.89
CA PHE A 112 -0.04 1.13 -26.10
C PHE A 112 0.87 1.06 -27.32
N GLY A 113 1.14 -0.16 -27.80
CA GLY A 113 1.73 -0.34 -29.12
C GLY A 113 0.71 0.03 -30.19
N ALA A 114 1.07 0.92 -31.12
CA ALA A 114 0.32 1.05 -32.37
C ALA A 114 0.43 -0.29 -33.10
N ASP A 115 -0.69 -0.95 -33.37
CA ASP A 115 -0.73 -2.08 -34.30
C ASP A 115 -0.08 -1.63 -35.61
N LYS A 116 0.95 -2.36 -36.05
CA LYS A 116 1.65 -2.10 -37.32
C LYS A 116 0.87 -2.62 -38.50
#